data_AF-A0A954K9U9-F1
#
_entry.id   AF-A0A954K9U9-F1
#
_cell.length_a   1.000
_cell.length_b   1.000
_cell.length_c   1.000
_cell.angle_alpha   90.00
_cell.angle_beta   90.00
_cell.angle_gamma   90.00
#
_symmetry.space_group_name_H-M   'P 1'
#
loop_
_entity.id
_entity.type
_entity.pdbx_description
1 polymer ?
#
loop_
_entity_poly.entity_id
_entity_poly.type
_entity_poly.pdbx_seq_one_letter_code
_entity_poly.pdbx_strand_id
1 'polypeptide(L)'
;MSGKALGAARINFVSSTTGTGVYADLQSDGSYELPNAIPAGDYRVYLTSAGLGDAPPSETGNQELKDALKDVPKKYQSEQSTDLLAVVKEGANSFDFDLKP
;
A
#
# COMPACT_ATOMS: atom_id res chain seq x y z
N MET A 1 -3.27 -9.24 22.56
CA MET A 1 -3.77 -8.99 21.20
C MET A 1 -3.12 -7.71 20.74
N SER A 2 -2.14 -7.77 19.84
CA SER A 2 -1.30 -6.60 19.53
C SER A 2 -1.08 -6.50 18.02
N GLY A 3 -2.14 -6.56 17.22
CA GLY A 3 -2.10 -6.03 15.86
C GLY A 3 -2.11 -4.51 15.98
N LYS A 4 -0.93 -3.88 15.89
CA LYS A 4 -0.83 -2.41 15.96
C LYS A 4 -1.41 -1.84 14.68
N ALA A 5 -2.10 -0.71 14.80
CA ALA A 5 -2.82 -0.07 13.70
C ALA A 5 -1.94 0.12 12.46
N LEU A 6 -2.42 -0.32 11.30
CA LEU A 6 -1.82 -0.02 10.00
C LEU A 6 -2.09 1.43 9.56
N GLY A 7 -2.65 2.28 10.43
CA GLY A 7 -3.07 3.66 10.13
C GLY A 7 -1.95 4.59 9.64
N ALA A 8 -0.69 4.22 9.85
CA ALA A 8 0.47 4.95 9.36
C ALA A 8 1.03 4.38 8.04
N ALA A 9 0.44 3.31 7.51
CA ALA A 9 0.82 2.69 6.24
C ALA A 9 -0.09 3.16 5.10
N ARG A 10 0.41 3.01 3.89
CA ARG A 10 -0.24 3.36 2.62
C ARG A 10 -0.17 2.19 1.69
N ILE A 11 -1.25 1.91 0.99
CA ILE A 11 -1.30 0.92 -0.10
C ILE A 11 -1.17 1.64 -1.44
N ASN A 12 -0.31 1.11 -2.31
CA ASN A 12 0.00 1.69 -3.61
C ASN A 12 -0.40 0.69 -4.70
N PHE A 13 -1.03 1.19 -5.76
CA PHE A 13 -1.40 0.46 -6.96
C PHE A 13 -0.65 1.08 -8.14
N VAL A 14 0.20 0.29 -8.79
CA VAL A 14 0.98 0.75 -9.95
C VAL A 14 0.80 -0.18 -11.14
N SER A 15 0.57 0.39 -12.32
CA SER A 15 0.46 -0.34 -13.58
C SER A 15 1.56 0.12 -14.53
N SER A 16 2.49 -0.78 -14.84
CA SER A 16 3.51 -0.53 -15.86
C SER A 16 2.93 -0.42 -17.27
N THR A 17 1.74 -0.98 -17.48
CA THR A 17 1.05 -0.98 -18.79
C THR A 17 0.46 0.40 -19.10
N THR A 18 -0.20 1.04 -18.12
CA THR A 18 -0.83 2.35 -18.32
C THR A 18 0.00 3.51 -17.80
N GLY A 19 1.09 3.24 -17.07
CA GLY A 19 1.87 4.25 -16.35
C GLY A 19 1.15 4.85 -15.14
N THR A 20 0.03 4.27 -14.72
CA THR A 20 -0.79 4.77 -13.60
C THR A 20 -0.15 4.39 -12.27
N GLY A 21 -0.06 5.35 -11.35
CA GLY A 21 0.28 5.13 -9.94
C GLY A 21 -0.73 5.85 -9.04
N VAL A 22 -1.37 5.11 -8.14
CA VAL A 22 -2.35 5.67 -7.19
C VAL A 22 -2.15 5.02 -5.82
N TYR A 23 -2.58 5.71 -4.77
CA TYR A 23 -2.48 5.19 -3.42
C TYR A 23 -3.68 5.57 -2.55
N ALA A 24 -3.81 4.88 -1.42
CA ALA A 24 -4.67 5.26 -0.31
C ALA A 24 -3.95 4.98 1.02
N ASP A 25 -4.19 5.84 2.00
CA ASP A 25 -3.73 5.58 3.36
C ASP A 25 -4.63 4.49 3.99
N LEU A 26 -4.03 3.54 4.68
CA LEU A 26 -4.77 2.48 5.37
C LEU A 26 -5.42 3.04 6.63
N GLN A 27 -6.61 2.55 6.94
CA GLN A 27 -7.22 2.76 8.25
C GLN A 27 -6.58 1.85 9.29
N SER A 28 -6.90 2.07 10.58
CA SER A 28 -6.34 1.28 11.67
C SER A 28 -6.67 -0.22 11.61
N ASP A 29 -7.78 -0.58 10.96
CA ASP A 29 -8.22 -1.95 10.70
C ASP A 29 -7.67 -2.54 9.39
N GLY A 30 -6.85 -1.78 8.65
CA GLY A 30 -6.27 -2.17 7.36
C GLY A 30 -7.18 -1.92 6.15
N SER A 31 -8.40 -1.42 6.35
CA SER A 31 -9.28 -1.03 5.23
C SER A 31 -8.73 0.20 4.50
N TYR A 32 -9.14 0.37 3.24
CA TYR A 32 -8.77 1.52 2.40
C TYR A 32 -9.80 1.77 1.32
N GLU A 33 -9.81 3.00 0.81
CA GLU A 33 -10.61 3.40 -0.34
C GLU A 33 -9.75 4.27 -1.26
N LEU A 34 -9.68 3.92 -2.55
CA LEU A 34 -8.98 4.74 -3.52
C LEU A 34 -9.82 5.99 -3.81
N PRO A 35 -9.24 7.21 -3.75
CA PRO A 35 -10.00 8.46 -3.80
C PRO A 35 -10.68 8.74 -5.14
N ASN A 36 -10.36 7.98 -6.20
CA ASN A 36 -10.96 8.08 -7.53
C ASN A 36 -11.03 6.71 -8.21
N ALA A 37 -11.88 6.60 -9.23
CA ALA A 37 -11.83 5.48 -10.16
C ALA A 37 -10.47 5.43 -10.87
N ILE A 38 -9.92 4.23 -11.01
CA ILE A 38 -8.67 3.98 -11.74
C ILE A 38 -8.98 3.18 -13.01
N PRO A 39 -8.17 3.32 -14.09
CA PRO A 39 -8.36 2.54 -15.30
C PRO A 39 -8.43 1.03 -15.03
N ALA A 40 -9.25 0.31 -15.80
CA ALA A 40 -9.22 -1.14 -15.80
C ALA A 40 -7.84 -1.64 -16.27
N GLY A 41 -7.34 -2.71 -15.65
CA GLY A 41 -6.03 -3.27 -15.97
C GLY A 41 -5.39 -4.00 -14.80
N ASP A 42 -4.17 -4.45 -15.05
CA ASP A 42 -3.35 -5.16 -14.05
C ASP A 42 -2.47 -4.17 -13.29
N TYR A 43 -2.48 -4.32 -11.97
CA TYR A 43 -1.72 -3.51 -11.04
C TYR A 43 -0.89 -4.39 -10.12
N ARG A 44 0.34 -3.96 -9.86
CA ARG A 44 1.11 -4.41 -8.70
C ARG A 44 0.70 -3.61 -7.48
N VAL A 45 0.65 -4.29 -6.34
CA VAL A 45 0.25 -3.69 -5.07
C VAL A 45 1.37 -3.80 -4.06
N TYR A 46 1.70 -2.71 -3.37
CA TYR A 46 2.73 -2.69 -2.33
C TYR A 46 2.44 -1.63 -1.27
N LEU A 47 3.02 -1.81 -0.09
CA LEU A 47 2.83 -0.93 1.05
C LEU A 47 4.03 -0.01 1.28
N THR A 48 3.75 1.25 1.60
CA THR A 48 4.73 2.24 2.05
C THR A 48 4.28 2.87 3.36
N SER A 49 5.14 3.63 4.04
CA SER A 49 4.67 4.48 5.15
C SER A 49 3.95 5.71 4.58
N ALA A 50 2.79 6.05 5.12
CA ALA A 50 2.11 7.30 4.83
C ALA A 50 2.96 8.49 5.29
N GLY A 51 2.78 9.67 4.68
CA GLY A 51 3.39 10.92 5.17
C GLY A 51 4.90 11.12 4.96
N LEU A 52 5.61 10.17 4.34
CA LEU A 52 7.04 10.36 4.03
C LEU A 52 7.31 11.15 2.75
N GLY A 53 6.36 11.21 1.80
CA GLY A 53 6.67 11.70 0.46
C GLY A 53 7.89 10.95 -0.11
N ASP A 54 8.84 11.68 -0.70
CA ASP A 54 10.12 11.12 -1.18
C ASP A 54 11.20 10.99 -0.08
N ALA A 55 10.92 11.43 1.16
CA ALA A 55 11.91 11.40 2.23
C ALA A 55 12.08 9.98 2.80
N PRO A 56 13.31 9.46 2.93
CA PRO A 56 13.51 8.15 3.52
C PRO A 56 13.07 8.16 5.00
N PRO A 57 12.44 7.08 5.51
CA PRO A 57 11.94 7.01 6.90
C PRO A 57 13.04 7.28 7.95
N SER A 58 14.31 7.05 7.60
CA SER A 58 15.46 7.33 8.46
C SER A 58 15.63 8.81 8.81
N GLU A 59 15.22 9.72 7.91
CA GLU A 59 15.45 11.17 8.05
C GLU A 59 14.36 11.91 8.81
N THR A 60 13.18 11.32 8.99
CA THR A 60 12.00 12.07 9.47
C THR A 60 11.92 12.22 10.98
N GLY A 61 12.82 11.59 11.74
CA GLY A 61 12.79 11.56 13.21
C GLY A 61 11.53 10.91 13.82
N ASN A 62 10.51 10.63 13.00
CA ASN A 62 9.20 10.17 13.43
C ASN A 62 9.19 8.64 13.54
N GLN A 63 9.20 8.16 14.78
CA GLN A 63 9.20 6.72 15.07
C GLN A 63 7.94 6.01 14.56
N GLU A 64 6.80 6.69 14.50
CA GLU A 64 5.55 6.11 13.99
C GLU A 64 5.65 5.78 12.51
N LEU A 65 6.26 6.68 11.71
CA LEU A 65 6.51 6.43 10.28
C LEU A 65 7.57 5.35 10.06
N LYS A 66 8.58 5.26 10.93
CA LYS A 66 9.58 4.18 10.91
C LYS A 66 8.95 2.82 11.24
N ASP A 67 7.97 2.81 12.12
CA ASP A 67 7.29 1.61 12.59
C ASP A 67 6.10 1.20 11.71
N ALA A 68 5.65 2.06 10.79
CA ALA A 68 4.43 1.87 10.00
C ALA A 68 4.35 0.53 9.27
N LEU A 69 5.51 0.00 8.83
CA LEU A 69 5.62 -1.27 8.10
C LEU A 69 6.36 -2.35 8.88
N LYS A 70 6.58 -2.17 10.18
CA LYS A 70 7.44 -3.10 10.96
C LYS A 70 6.89 -4.53 10.97
N ASP A 71 5.56 -4.67 10.91
CA ASP A 71 4.85 -5.94 10.94
C ASP A 71 4.47 -6.41 9.52
N VAL A 72 4.77 -5.61 8.48
CA VAL A 72 4.53 -5.96 7.07
C VAL A 72 5.74 -6.72 6.53
N PRO A 73 5.59 -7.93 5.97
CA PRO A 73 6.70 -8.65 5.36
C PRO A 73 7.43 -7.82 4.30
N LYS A 74 8.77 -7.90 4.28
CA LYS A 74 9.63 -7.02 3.45
C LYS A 74 9.31 -7.09 1.96
N LYS A 75 8.87 -8.25 1.45
CA LYS A 75 8.49 -8.44 0.04
C LYS A 75 7.36 -7.50 -0.38
N TYR A 76 6.45 -7.13 0.52
CA TYR A 76 5.33 -6.23 0.21
C TYR A 76 5.68 -4.75 0.31
N GLN A 77 6.90 -4.38 0.70
CA GLN A 77 7.28 -2.98 0.96
C GLN A 77 7.82 -2.23 -0.27
N SER A 78 7.80 -2.85 -1.46
CA SER A 78 8.22 -2.20 -2.70
C SER A 78 7.57 -2.83 -3.93
N GLU A 79 7.44 -2.06 -5.02
CA GLU A 79 6.98 -2.56 -6.32
C GLU A 79 7.85 -3.70 -6.85
N GLN A 80 9.18 -3.62 -6.63
CA GLN A 80 10.16 -4.55 -7.21
C GLN A 80 10.12 -5.94 -6.57
N SER A 81 9.66 -6.03 -5.32
CA SER A 81 9.68 -7.25 -4.52
C SER A 81 8.31 -7.87 -4.28
N THR A 82 7.23 -7.14 -4.57
CA THR A 82 5.87 -7.59 -4.25
C THR A 82 5.37 -8.63 -5.24
N ASP A 83 4.63 -9.60 -4.73
CA ASP A 83 3.85 -10.57 -5.50
C ASP A 83 2.32 -10.28 -5.41
N LEU A 84 1.91 -9.18 -4.76
CA LEU A 84 0.51 -8.78 -4.71
C LEU A 84 0.08 -8.17 -6.05
N LEU A 85 -1.05 -8.66 -6.54
CA LEU A 85 -1.62 -8.27 -7.83
C LEU A 85 -3.10 -7.91 -7.66
N ALA A 86 -3.54 -6.87 -8.35
CA ALA A 86 -4.94 -6.50 -8.48
C ALA A 86 -5.32 -6.42 -9.96
N VAL A 87 -6.41 -7.09 -10.33
CA VAL A 87 -6.98 -7.02 -11.68
C VAL A 87 -8.23 -6.16 -11.60
N VAL A 88 -8.10 -4.88 -11.94
CA VAL A 88 -9.18 -3.91 -11.92
C VAL A 88 -10.04 -4.08 -13.16
N LYS A 89 -11.34 -4.25 -12.96
CA LYS A 89 -12.33 -4.33 -14.04
C LYS A 89 -13.15 -3.04 -14.09
N GLU A 90 -13.89 -2.86 -15.18
CA GLU A 90 -14.89 -1.79 -15.23
C GLU A 90 -15.93 -1.97 -14.10
N GLY A 91 -16.34 -0.87 -13.49
CA GLY A 91 -17.32 -0.86 -12.39
C GLY A 91 -16.69 -1.04 -11.00
N ALA A 92 -17.51 -1.50 -10.06
CA ALA A 92 -17.09 -1.66 -8.66
C ALA A 92 -16.14 -2.85 -8.50
N ASN A 93 -15.03 -2.63 -7.78
CA ASN A 93 -14.06 -3.65 -7.44
C ASN A 93 -13.83 -3.66 -5.93
N SER A 94 -13.50 -4.82 -5.38
CA SER A 94 -13.05 -5.00 -4.00
C SER A 94 -11.89 -5.98 -4.00
N PHE A 95 -10.84 -5.65 -3.25
CA PHE A 95 -9.64 -6.46 -3.14
C PHE A 95 -9.26 -6.59 -1.67
N ASP A 96 -9.06 -7.82 -1.22
CA ASP A 96 -8.52 -8.14 0.10
C ASP A 96 -7.15 -8.80 -0.10
N PHE A 97 -6.13 -8.29 0.61
CA PHE A 97 -4.76 -8.80 0.51
C PHE A 97 -4.34 -9.44 1.83
N ASP A 98 -4.16 -10.76 1.81
CA ASP A 98 -3.58 -11.50 2.92
C ASP A 98 -2.03 -11.43 2.86
N LEU A 99 -1.43 -10.74 3.83
CA LEU A 99 0.01 -10.53 3.90
C LEU A 99 0.69 -11.73 4.55
N LYS A 100 1.14 -12.67 3.72
CA LYS A 100 1.83 -13.88 4.17
C LYS A 100 3.27 -13.56 4.56
N PRO A 101 3.81 -14.14 5.65
CA PRO A 101 5.21 -13.98 6.05
C PRO A 101 6.23 -14.15 4.92
#